data_AF-A0A6B2L0W0-F1
#
_entry.id   AF-A0A6B2L0W0-F1
#
_cell.length_a   1.000
_cell.length_b   1.000
_cell.length_c   1.000
_cell.angle_alpha   90.00
_cell.angle_beta   90.00
_cell.angle_gamma   90.00
#
_symmetry.space_group_name_H-M   'P 1'
#
loop_
_entity.id
_entity.type
_entity.pdbx_description
1 polymer ?
#
loop_
_entity_poly.entity_id
_entity_poly.type
_entity_poly.pdbx_seq_one_letter_code
_entity_poly.pdbx_strand_id
1 'polypeptide(L)'
;MGDLSVWDDLAIVECLGHLNALSLRAFGCCSRWTYALSNTEELWMNLILQEGYSKFTFHSSWKGTYLKKEINWMDSVVLKDVVSDFLHNKWYFSVVDMNLWAEDIRKEYEQRKGDLNHDAFFKFIDRRDSSLTTEQFIEEYETPGIPVIFTDSMKDWPANSGWTKEKLVKKYGDSTFTLDQQVYDPKTNSSQHARMTMGGYFNYIDVLSGTEETPIYLFDPAFGEEDPELLQDYQIPKYFPQDLMEVIGPVSRTQSNGELIRPDFRWLLIGPPRSGSDFHIDPNTTSAWNALVSGRKIWVFYPPDITPVGVERRGLSSTLSTESALEWFVKYFNILKEGKMESIYEHNHEDQDQDEDNENEVNLEGGDEAGNEGEGSDNQEGEDEDEDDQIEAEFDEMLKNTKPYMCIQEPGEIVFVPSGWWHMVLNIDLTIAVTHNYVSERNLFKAYQFLALDKEHHFLFKPFFENLRKKEPQMVNKVEQLFKQCQFATIGKQFRFAPYYRCITCEERTVTEDDEQKESPSLACCVGCAQTCHQGHHLTDLQWGRFYCDCNAGTMLPTPQTCLHL
;
A
#
# COMPACT_ATOMS: atom_id res chain seq x y z
N MET A 1 9.75 -12.35 33.21
CA MET A 1 9.37 -13.15 32.03
C MET A 1 9.53 -14.66 32.26
N GLY A 2 10.50 -15.14 33.05
CA GLY A 2 10.62 -16.59 33.33
C GLY A 2 10.88 -17.38 32.04
N ASP A 3 10.23 -18.52 31.86
CA ASP A 3 10.36 -19.34 30.64
C ASP A 3 9.88 -18.62 29.36
N LEU A 4 9.08 -17.56 29.49
CA LEU A 4 8.64 -16.74 28.35
C LEU A 4 9.71 -15.74 27.89
N SER A 5 10.83 -15.60 28.60
CA SER A 5 11.90 -14.67 28.23
C SER A 5 12.61 -14.99 26.92
N VAL A 6 12.41 -16.20 26.38
CA VAL A 6 13.01 -16.64 25.10
C VAL A 6 12.11 -16.35 23.90
N TRP A 7 10.93 -15.78 24.11
CA TRP A 7 9.97 -15.43 23.06
C TRP A 7 10.00 -13.92 22.84
N ASP A 8 9.77 -13.49 21.60
CA ASP A 8 9.56 -12.08 21.29
C ASP A 8 8.21 -11.60 21.87
N ASP A 9 8.17 -10.33 22.27
CA ASP A 9 7.00 -9.74 22.92
C ASP A 9 5.75 -9.77 22.01
N LEU A 10 5.94 -9.65 20.69
CA LEU A 10 4.85 -9.73 19.71
C LEU A 10 4.21 -11.13 19.71
N ALA A 11 5.00 -12.20 19.61
CA ALA A 11 4.52 -13.58 19.65
C ALA A 11 3.82 -13.91 20.98
N ILE A 12 4.31 -13.34 22.09
CA ILE A 12 3.61 -13.45 23.38
C ILE A 12 2.23 -12.80 23.27
N VAL A 13 2.13 -11.56 22.78
CA VAL A 13 0.84 -10.84 22.65
C VAL A 13 -0.10 -11.54 21.67
N GLU A 14 0.38 -12.07 20.55
CA GLU A 14 -0.42 -12.88 19.63
C GLU A 14 -1.03 -14.10 20.34
N CYS A 15 -0.23 -14.81 21.15
CA CYS A 15 -0.72 -15.92 21.97
C CYS A 15 -1.77 -15.45 22.99
N LEU A 16 -1.58 -14.28 23.61
CA LEU A 16 -2.54 -13.68 24.53
C LEU A 16 -3.87 -13.33 23.82
N GLY A 17 -3.86 -13.04 22.52
CA GLY A 17 -5.05 -12.78 21.71
C GLY A 17 -6.06 -13.94 21.68
N HIS A 18 -5.63 -15.16 22.04
CA HIS A 18 -6.51 -16.33 22.17
C HIS A 18 -7.12 -16.50 23.56
N LEU A 19 -6.75 -15.66 24.53
CA LEU A 19 -7.21 -15.76 25.91
C LEU A 19 -8.47 -14.91 26.14
N ASN A 20 -9.39 -15.44 26.97
CA ASN A 20 -10.50 -14.63 27.45
C ASN A 20 -10.04 -13.61 28.51
N ALA A 21 -10.90 -12.63 28.83
CA ALA A 21 -10.61 -11.57 29.78
C ALA A 21 -10.17 -12.05 31.18
N LEU A 22 -10.70 -13.19 31.68
CA LEU A 22 -10.31 -13.74 32.98
C LEU A 22 -8.89 -14.30 32.95
N SER A 23 -8.53 -14.97 31.87
CA SER A 23 -7.18 -15.50 31.63
C SER A 23 -6.16 -14.36 31.44
N LEU A 24 -6.50 -13.32 30.66
CA LEU A 24 -5.66 -12.12 30.51
C LEU A 24 -5.41 -11.44 31.85
N ARG A 25 -6.45 -11.28 32.68
CA ARG A 25 -6.32 -10.75 34.04
C ARG A 25 -5.39 -11.61 34.89
N ALA A 26 -5.54 -12.94 34.86
CA ALA A 26 -4.71 -13.84 35.65
C ALA A 26 -3.24 -13.73 35.24
N PHE A 27 -2.96 -13.70 33.93
CA PHE A 27 -1.63 -13.51 33.38
C PHE A 27 -1.01 -12.16 33.78
N GLY A 28 -1.80 -11.09 33.69
CA GLY A 28 -1.38 -9.75 34.10
C GLY A 28 -1.02 -9.61 35.58
N CYS A 29 -1.43 -10.56 36.44
CA CYS A 29 -1.07 -10.58 37.86
C CYS A 29 0.27 -11.28 38.15
N CYS A 30 0.92 -11.90 37.16
CA CYS A 30 2.13 -12.71 37.39
C CYS A 30 3.41 -11.88 37.57
N SER A 31 3.54 -10.74 36.88
CA SER A 31 4.71 -9.86 36.94
C SER A 31 4.42 -8.49 36.33
N ARG A 32 5.36 -7.53 36.46
CA ARG A 32 5.28 -6.22 35.78
C ARG A 32 5.22 -6.34 34.26
N TRP A 33 6.00 -7.25 33.69
CA TRP A 33 6.06 -7.53 32.27
C TRP A 33 4.74 -8.09 31.74
N THR A 34 4.23 -9.14 32.38
CA THR A 34 2.96 -9.74 31.97
C THR A 34 1.78 -8.79 32.20
N TYR A 35 1.87 -7.90 33.21
CA TYR A 35 0.93 -6.78 33.34
C TYR A 35 1.00 -5.89 32.10
N ALA A 36 2.16 -5.40 31.69
CA ALA A 36 2.31 -4.54 30.51
C ALA A 36 1.70 -5.17 29.25
N LEU A 37 2.11 -6.40 28.91
CA LEU A 37 1.68 -7.10 27.71
C LEU A 37 0.18 -7.45 27.71
N SER A 38 -0.41 -7.79 28.87
CA SER A 38 -1.85 -8.10 28.97
C SER A 38 -2.78 -6.87 28.89
N ASN A 39 -2.21 -5.66 28.88
CA ASN A 39 -2.96 -4.41 28.85
C ASN A 39 -2.85 -3.67 27.52
N THR A 40 -2.29 -4.27 26.47
CA THR A 40 -2.26 -3.68 25.13
C THR A 40 -3.68 -3.51 24.57
N GLU A 41 -3.95 -2.38 23.91
CA GLU A 41 -5.28 -2.02 23.41
C GLU A 41 -5.89 -3.07 22.47
N GLU A 42 -5.06 -3.66 21.59
CA GLU A 42 -5.46 -4.65 20.59
C GLU A 42 -6.11 -5.90 21.22
N LEU A 43 -5.59 -6.39 22.35
CA LEU A 43 -6.16 -7.56 23.03
C LEU A 43 -7.60 -7.32 23.46
N TRP A 44 -7.87 -6.14 24.02
CA TRP A 44 -9.19 -5.79 24.53
C TRP A 44 -10.14 -5.36 23.42
N MET A 45 -9.63 -4.75 22.35
CA MET A 45 -10.36 -4.47 21.12
C MET A 45 -10.90 -5.78 20.54
N ASN A 46 -10.02 -6.76 20.34
CA ASN A 46 -10.38 -8.05 19.77
C ASN A 46 -11.45 -8.76 20.60
N LEU A 47 -11.39 -8.71 21.93
CA LEU A 47 -12.43 -9.28 22.79
C LEU A 47 -13.81 -8.65 22.57
N ILE A 48 -13.89 -7.32 22.47
CA ILE A 48 -15.17 -6.61 22.23
C ILE A 48 -15.73 -6.95 20.86
N LEU A 49 -14.87 -6.92 19.83
CA LEU A 49 -15.29 -7.15 18.45
C LEU A 49 -15.71 -8.61 18.23
N GLN A 50 -15.05 -9.59 18.88
CA GLN A 50 -15.43 -11.00 18.86
C GLN A 50 -16.78 -11.29 19.53
N GLU A 51 -17.20 -10.49 20.51
CA GLU A 51 -18.53 -10.61 21.12
C GLU A 51 -19.67 -10.17 20.17
N GLY A 52 -19.32 -9.67 18.97
CA GLY A 52 -20.28 -9.29 17.93
C GLY A 52 -21.00 -7.97 18.25
N TYR A 53 -20.45 -7.17 19.16
CA TYR A 53 -21.02 -5.89 19.52
C TYR A 53 -20.75 -4.85 18.43
N SER A 54 -21.76 -4.60 17.59
CA SER A 54 -21.74 -3.46 16.68
C SER A 54 -22.15 -2.13 17.34
N LYS A 55 -22.81 -2.22 18.50
CA LYS A 55 -23.29 -1.06 19.25
C LYS A 55 -22.71 -1.10 20.67
N PHE A 56 -21.74 -0.22 20.90
CA PHE A 56 -21.17 0.04 22.22
C PHE A 56 -20.84 1.52 22.38
N THR A 57 -20.63 1.93 23.62
CA THR A 57 -20.07 3.23 23.97
C THR A 57 -18.63 3.00 24.35
N PHE A 58 -17.71 3.70 23.70
CA PHE A 58 -16.30 3.63 23.99
C PHE A 58 -16.00 4.38 25.30
N HIS A 59 -15.27 3.72 26.21
CA HIS A 59 -14.97 4.21 27.55
C HIS A 59 -13.46 4.29 27.78
N SER A 60 -12.83 5.43 27.47
CA SER A 60 -11.41 5.77 27.72
C SER A 60 -10.31 4.90 27.07
N SER A 61 -10.53 3.59 26.92
CA SER A 61 -9.66 2.57 26.31
C SER A 61 -10.52 1.37 25.88
N TRP A 62 -10.00 0.44 25.09
CA TRP A 62 -10.70 -0.80 24.77
C TRP A 62 -10.94 -1.66 26.01
N LYS A 63 -9.98 -1.70 26.93
CA LYS A 63 -10.17 -2.37 28.22
C LYS A 63 -11.28 -1.72 29.06
N GLY A 64 -11.29 -0.38 29.13
CA GLY A 64 -12.35 0.36 29.83
C GLY A 64 -13.71 0.13 29.20
N THR A 65 -13.76 0.07 27.87
CA THR A 65 -14.96 -0.27 27.09
C THR A 65 -15.47 -1.66 27.43
N TYR A 66 -14.58 -2.65 27.49
CA TYR A 66 -14.94 -4.04 27.81
C TYR A 66 -15.48 -4.15 29.24
N LEU A 67 -14.84 -3.45 30.18
CA LEU A 67 -15.25 -3.39 31.57
C LEU A 67 -16.43 -2.46 31.84
N LYS A 68 -16.88 -1.69 30.84
CA LYS A 68 -17.92 -0.65 30.94
C LYS A 68 -17.62 0.36 32.05
N LYS A 69 -16.37 0.79 32.12
CA LYS A 69 -15.83 1.67 33.17
C LYS A 69 -14.78 2.61 32.60
N GLU A 70 -14.82 3.88 33.00
CA GLU A 70 -13.70 4.79 32.77
C GLU A 70 -12.48 4.32 33.58
N ILE A 71 -11.36 4.14 32.88
CA ILE A 71 -10.07 3.81 33.47
C ILE A 71 -9.26 5.10 33.54
N ASN A 72 -8.98 5.57 34.75
CA ASN A 72 -8.11 6.72 34.95
C ASN A 72 -6.65 6.24 34.93
N TRP A 73 -5.82 6.83 34.05
CA TRP A 73 -4.39 6.52 33.97
C TRP A 73 -3.65 6.83 35.29
N MET A 74 -4.17 7.75 36.12
CA MET A 74 -3.60 8.02 37.45
C MET A 74 -3.75 6.85 38.43
N ASP A 75 -4.68 5.92 38.16
CA ASP A 75 -4.86 4.69 38.94
C ASP A 75 -4.02 3.52 38.38
N SER A 76 -3.28 3.75 37.28
CA SER A 76 -2.45 2.72 36.65
C SER A 76 -1.21 2.39 37.49
N VAL A 77 -0.76 1.14 37.38
CA VAL A 77 0.46 0.69 38.03
C VAL A 77 1.65 1.30 37.31
N VAL A 78 2.45 2.11 38.00
CA VAL A 78 3.71 2.61 37.47
C VAL A 78 4.68 1.43 37.32
N LEU A 79 5.03 1.12 36.08
CA LEU A 79 6.01 0.09 35.75
C LEU A 79 7.40 0.72 35.73
N LYS A 80 8.25 0.29 36.65
CA LYS A 80 9.68 0.58 36.62
C LYS A 80 10.42 -0.62 36.05
N ASP A 81 11.47 -0.35 35.28
CA ASP A 81 12.41 -1.35 34.77
C ASP A 81 11.74 -2.39 33.84
N VAL A 82 10.78 -1.92 33.01
CA VAL A 82 10.18 -2.69 31.91
C VAL A 82 10.63 -2.01 30.62
N VAL A 83 11.43 -2.70 29.81
CA VAL A 83 12.03 -2.19 28.57
C VAL A 83 11.67 -3.16 27.47
N SER A 84 10.83 -2.75 26.52
CA SER A 84 10.31 -3.61 25.47
C SER A 84 10.24 -2.79 24.19
N ASP A 85 10.99 -3.19 23.16
CA ASP A 85 10.98 -2.50 21.86
C ASP A 85 9.59 -2.55 21.23
N PHE A 86 8.87 -3.66 21.43
CA PHE A 86 7.48 -3.78 21.01
C PHE A 86 6.60 -2.71 21.66
N LEU A 87 6.62 -2.57 22.99
CA LEU A 87 5.81 -1.56 23.69
C LEU A 87 6.29 -0.13 23.39
N HIS A 88 7.61 0.07 23.25
CA HIS A 88 8.20 1.35 22.90
C HIS A 88 7.75 1.80 21.51
N ASN A 89 7.85 0.92 20.50
CA ASN A 89 7.44 1.23 19.13
C ASN A 89 5.97 1.59 19.06
N LYS A 90 5.09 0.85 19.76
CA LYS A 90 3.66 1.21 19.83
C LYS A 90 3.42 2.59 20.42
N TRP A 91 4.14 2.92 21.50
CA TRP A 91 4.08 4.25 22.09
C TRP A 91 4.60 5.31 21.12
N TYR A 92 5.78 5.09 20.53
CA TYR A 92 6.42 6.02 19.61
C TYR A 92 5.48 6.34 18.45
N PHE A 93 4.95 5.32 17.76
CA PHE A 93 3.99 5.47 16.66
C PHE A 93 2.72 6.23 17.08
N SER A 94 2.25 6.06 18.32
CA SER A 94 1.10 6.80 18.81
C SER A 94 1.35 8.31 18.97
N VAL A 95 2.60 8.73 19.16
CA VAL A 95 2.98 10.13 19.43
C VAL A 95 3.68 10.85 18.27
N VAL A 96 4.01 10.15 17.17
CA VAL A 96 4.61 10.76 15.98
C VAL A 96 3.71 11.86 15.40
N ASP A 97 4.30 13.03 15.13
CA ASP A 97 3.61 14.14 14.48
C ASP A 97 3.73 14.08 12.95
N MET A 98 2.72 13.49 12.32
CA MET A 98 2.65 13.36 10.86
C MET A 98 2.51 14.71 10.13
N ASN A 99 2.18 15.81 10.82
CA ASN A 99 2.10 17.12 10.19
C ASN A 99 3.49 17.60 9.72
N LEU A 100 4.57 17.15 10.36
CA LEU A 100 5.94 17.44 9.93
C LEU A 100 6.21 16.90 8.52
N TRP A 101 5.82 15.64 8.25
CA TRP A 101 5.94 15.05 6.92
C TRP A 101 5.05 15.78 5.89
N ALA A 102 3.82 16.12 6.27
CA ALA A 102 2.92 16.86 5.40
C ALA A 102 3.47 18.26 5.04
N GLU A 103 4.11 18.93 5.99
CA GLU A 103 4.77 20.21 5.79
C GLU A 103 6.02 20.11 4.93
N ASP A 104 6.82 19.06 5.08
CA ASP A 104 7.97 18.81 4.22
C ASP A 104 7.54 18.58 2.77
N ILE A 105 6.53 17.73 2.54
CA ILE A 105 5.97 17.49 1.21
C ILE A 105 5.42 18.80 0.62
N ARG A 106 4.72 19.60 1.42
CA ARG A 106 4.16 20.89 0.97
C ARG A 106 5.25 21.88 0.61
N LYS A 107 6.27 22.05 1.46
CA LYS A 107 7.40 22.96 1.22
C LYS A 107 8.15 22.57 -0.05
N GLU A 108 8.44 21.28 -0.23
CA GLU A 108 9.12 20.76 -1.42
C GLU A 108 8.29 21.04 -2.69
N TYR A 109 6.97 20.80 -2.63
CA TYR A 109 6.06 21.14 -3.74
C TYR A 109 6.03 22.63 -4.04
N GLU A 110 5.87 23.49 -3.03
CA GLU A 110 5.77 24.93 -3.20
C GLU A 110 7.05 25.57 -3.74
N GLN A 111 8.21 25.07 -3.31
CA GLN A 111 9.51 25.55 -3.74
C GLN A 111 9.82 25.16 -5.19
N ARG A 112 9.34 24.00 -5.64
CA ARG A 112 9.73 23.39 -6.92
C ARG A 112 8.63 23.34 -7.97
N LYS A 113 7.39 23.74 -7.64
CA LYS A 113 6.28 23.81 -8.61
C LYS A 113 6.69 24.67 -9.82
N GLY A 114 6.71 24.06 -11.01
CA GLY A 114 7.03 24.72 -12.27
C GLY A 114 8.46 24.52 -12.79
N ASP A 115 9.35 23.84 -12.03
CA ASP A 115 10.67 23.42 -12.52
C ASP A 115 10.73 21.89 -12.67
N LEU A 116 10.52 21.41 -13.90
CA LEU A 116 10.45 19.99 -14.25
C LEU A 116 11.81 19.28 -14.24
N ASN A 117 12.91 19.99 -13.99
CA ASN A 117 14.28 19.48 -14.16
C ASN A 117 15.04 19.21 -12.85
N HIS A 118 14.39 19.23 -11.68
CA HIS A 118 15.11 19.15 -10.41
C HIS A 118 15.05 17.80 -9.69
N ASP A 119 16.19 17.49 -9.05
CA ASP A 119 16.46 16.44 -8.06
C ASP A 119 15.61 16.58 -6.77
N ALA A 120 14.29 16.51 -6.87
CA ALA A 120 13.42 16.33 -5.69
C ALA A 120 13.50 14.88 -5.23
N PHE A 121 13.34 14.61 -3.93
CA PHE A 121 13.39 13.22 -3.42
C PHE A 121 12.15 12.39 -3.79
N PHE A 122 11.09 13.05 -4.29
CA PHE A 122 9.91 12.43 -4.86
C PHE A 122 9.43 13.16 -6.12
N LYS A 123 8.58 12.50 -6.90
CA LYS A 123 7.94 13.05 -8.09
C LYS A 123 6.56 13.62 -7.75
N PHE A 124 6.21 14.75 -8.32
CA PHE A 124 4.90 15.36 -8.11
C PHE A 124 3.82 14.72 -8.98
N ILE A 125 2.60 14.65 -8.45
CA ILE A 125 1.40 14.27 -9.19
C ILE A 125 0.77 15.53 -9.79
N ASP A 126 0.44 15.49 -11.08
CA ASP A 126 -0.17 16.63 -11.77
C ASP A 126 -1.56 16.95 -11.20
N ARG A 127 -1.91 18.24 -11.19
CA ARG A 127 -3.20 18.78 -10.71
C ARG A 127 -3.90 19.48 -11.86
N ARG A 128 -5.08 18.99 -12.21
CA ARG A 128 -5.89 19.50 -13.31
C ARG A 128 -7.26 19.95 -12.80
N ASP A 129 -7.68 21.13 -13.25
CA ASP A 129 -9.04 21.62 -12.98
C ASP A 129 -10.04 21.11 -14.03
N SER A 130 -11.29 21.55 -13.88
CA SER A 130 -12.41 21.17 -14.73
C SER A 130 -12.28 21.58 -16.19
N SER A 131 -11.26 22.36 -16.57
CA SER A 131 -10.93 22.65 -17.97
C SER A 131 -10.44 21.42 -18.74
N LEU A 132 -9.88 20.42 -18.05
CA LEU A 132 -9.51 19.14 -18.64
C LEU A 132 -10.78 18.43 -19.16
N THR A 133 -10.82 18.11 -20.46
CA THR A 133 -11.91 17.32 -21.04
C THR A 133 -11.74 15.83 -20.76
N THR A 134 -12.80 15.04 -20.93
CA THR A 134 -12.72 13.59 -20.77
C THR A 134 -11.78 12.96 -21.79
N GLU A 135 -11.74 13.47 -23.02
CA GLU A 135 -10.83 13.02 -24.08
C GLU A 135 -9.37 13.30 -23.71
N GLN A 136 -9.08 14.51 -23.23
CA GLN A 136 -7.73 14.86 -22.75
C GLN A 136 -7.33 14.01 -21.56
N PHE A 137 -8.24 13.73 -20.62
CA PHE A 137 -7.96 12.81 -19.53
C PHE A 137 -7.56 11.43 -20.03
N ILE A 138 -8.32 10.88 -20.99
CA ILE A 138 -8.06 9.57 -21.57
C ILE A 138 -6.69 9.54 -22.26
N GLU A 139 -6.36 10.58 -23.05
CA GLU A 139 -5.13 10.67 -23.83
C GLU A 139 -3.90 10.94 -22.95
N GLU A 140 -4.00 11.85 -21.99
CA GLU A 140 -2.87 12.32 -21.18
C GLU A 140 -2.61 11.45 -19.93
N TYR A 141 -3.63 10.76 -19.39
CA TYR A 141 -3.51 10.06 -18.09
C TYR A 141 -4.03 8.62 -18.09
N GLU A 142 -5.26 8.37 -18.55
CA GLU A 142 -5.85 7.02 -18.41
C GLU A 142 -5.14 6.00 -19.31
N THR A 143 -4.89 6.37 -20.58
CA THR A 143 -4.22 5.49 -21.55
C THR A 143 -2.74 5.29 -21.23
N PRO A 144 -1.97 6.34 -20.91
CA PRO A 144 -0.57 6.18 -20.48
C PRO A 144 -0.43 5.54 -19.09
N GLY A 145 -1.50 5.55 -18.29
CA GLY A 145 -1.51 5.03 -16.93
C GLY A 145 -0.71 5.91 -15.98
N ILE A 146 -1.02 7.20 -15.92
CA ILE A 146 -0.33 8.20 -15.07
C ILE A 146 -1.31 8.75 -14.02
N PRO A 147 -0.94 8.79 -12.73
CA PRO A 147 -1.81 9.36 -11.69
C PRO A 147 -2.01 10.86 -11.90
N VAL A 148 -3.21 11.36 -11.55
CA VAL A 148 -3.56 12.78 -11.65
C VAL A 148 -4.56 13.15 -10.55
N ILE A 149 -4.55 14.41 -10.15
CA ILE A 149 -5.47 14.97 -9.16
C ILE A 149 -6.42 15.96 -9.85
N PHE A 150 -7.72 15.81 -9.64
CA PHE A 150 -8.74 16.75 -10.09
C PHE A 150 -9.12 17.70 -8.97
N THR A 151 -8.95 19.01 -9.16
CA THR A 151 -9.01 19.98 -8.05
C THR A 151 -10.39 20.56 -7.78
N ASP A 152 -11.35 20.41 -8.69
CA ASP A 152 -12.65 21.08 -8.57
C ASP A 152 -13.84 20.28 -9.11
N SER A 153 -13.68 18.96 -9.25
CA SER A 153 -14.71 18.06 -9.76
C SER A 153 -15.83 17.75 -8.76
N MET A 154 -15.65 18.14 -7.50
CA MET A 154 -16.59 17.87 -6.41
C MET A 154 -17.45 19.09 -6.02
N LYS A 155 -17.28 20.26 -6.65
CA LYS A 155 -17.87 21.55 -6.21
C LYS A 155 -19.36 21.48 -5.86
N ASP A 156 -20.14 20.78 -6.67
CA ASP A 156 -21.61 20.71 -6.54
C ASP A 156 -22.13 19.53 -5.71
N TRP A 157 -21.23 18.74 -5.08
CA TRP A 157 -21.65 17.57 -4.32
C TRP A 157 -22.33 17.96 -3.00
N PRO A 158 -23.54 17.45 -2.72
CA PRO A 158 -24.17 17.65 -1.42
C PRO A 158 -23.30 17.20 -0.23
N ALA A 159 -22.45 16.18 -0.44
CA ALA A 159 -21.49 15.66 0.53
C ALA A 159 -20.61 16.76 1.14
N ASN A 160 -20.17 17.76 0.37
CA ASN A 160 -19.31 18.85 0.85
C ASN A 160 -19.88 19.60 2.06
N SER A 161 -21.21 19.64 2.17
CA SER A 161 -21.90 20.22 3.33
C SER A 161 -22.60 19.17 4.18
N GLY A 162 -22.95 18.01 3.62
CA GLY A 162 -23.73 16.96 4.25
C GLY A 162 -22.89 16.01 5.10
N TRP A 163 -21.69 15.67 4.66
CA TRP A 163 -20.81 14.69 5.30
C TRP A 163 -19.93 15.36 6.36
N THR A 164 -20.59 15.76 7.43
CA THR A 164 -19.96 16.23 8.67
C THR A 164 -20.31 15.24 9.77
N LYS A 165 -19.44 15.09 10.78
CA LYS A 165 -19.68 14.22 11.93
C LYS A 165 -21.09 14.44 12.51
N GLU A 166 -21.47 15.69 12.76
CA GLU A 166 -22.74 16.03 13.41
C GLU A 166 -23.94 15.57 12.58
N LYS A 167 -23.90 15.77 11.25
CA LYS A 167 -24.99 15.37 10.35
C LYS A 167 -25.03 13.86 10.12
N LEU A 168 -23.86 13.23 9.97
CA LEU A 168 -23.76 11.78 9.80
C LEU A 168 -24.24 11.05 11.05
N VAL A 169 -23.79 11.44 12.25
CA VAL A 169 -24.27 10.86 13.51
C VAL A 169 -25.76 11.10 13.70
N LYS A 170 -26.25 12.30 13.40
CA LYS A 170 -27.69 12.62 13.53
C LYS A 170 -28.58 11.74 12.65
N LYS A 171 -28.14 11.44 11.42
CA LYS A 171 -28.96 10.74 10.42
C LYS A 171 -28.71 9.22 10.42
N TYR A 172 -27.45 8.81 10.52
CA TYR A 172 -27.00 7.43 10.37
C TYR A 172 -26.39 6.86 11.66
N GLY A 173 -26.55 7.53 12.80
CA GLY A 173 -25.92 7.15 14.07
C GLY A 173 -26.18 5.71 14.51
N ASP A 174 -27.35 5.15 14.19
CA ASP A 174 -27.71 3.75 14.48
C ASP A 174 -27.44 2.79 13.30
N SER A 175 -27.13 3.30 12.09
CA SER A 175 -26.72 2.49 10.94
C SER A 175 -25.34 1.89 11.18
N THR A 176 -25.13 0.65 10.73
CA THR A 176 -23.94 -0.15 11.03
C THR A 176 -23.04 -0.28 9.81
N PHE A 177 -21.77 0.11 9.95
CA PHE A 177 -20.80 0.15 8.88
C PHE A 177 -19.68 -0.88 9.09
N THR A 178 -19.07 -1.34 8.00
CA THR A 178 -17.89 -2.22 7.97
C THR A 178 -16.61 -1.44 8.28
N LEU A 179 -15.73 -2.10 9.03
CA LEU A 179 -14.42 -1.60 9.42
C LEU A 179 -13.32 -2.40 8.72
N ASP A 180 -12.18 -1.78 8.50
CA ASP A 180 -10.94 -2.44 8.09
C ASP A 180 -10.25 -3.12 9.29
N GLN A 181 -11.01 -3.99 9.97
CA GLN A 181 -10.53 -4.79 11.08
C GLN A 181 -11.13 -6.19 10.94
N GLN A 182 -10.29 -7.21 10.76
CA GLN A 182 -10.77 -8.58 10.74
C GLN A 182 -10.96 -9.13 12.15
N VAL A 183 -12.00 -9.95 12.31
CA VAL A 183 -12.35 -10.63 13.54
C VAL A 183 -12.57 -12.10 13.21
N TYR A 184 -11.80 -12.97 13.85
CA TYR A 184 -11.99 -14.41 13.75
C TYR A 184 -13.20 -14.83 14.58
N ASP A 185 -14.15 -15.55 13.96
CA ASP A 185 -15.25 -16.21 14.68
C ASP A 185 -14.92 -17.71 14.83
N PRO A 186 -14.61 -18.18 16.05
CA PRO A 186 -14.33 -19.59 16.31
C PRO A 186 -15.52 -20.51 16.02
N LYS A 187 -16.76 -20.00 16.00
CA LYS A 187 -17.97 -20.80 15.75
C LYS A 187 -18.13 -21.16 14.28
N THR A 188 -17.74 -20.26 13.38
CA THR A 188 -17.81 -20.47 11.92
C THR A 188 -16.47 -20.87 11.32
N ASN A 189 -15.39 -20.78 12.11
CA ASN A 189 -14.01 -20.99 11.67
C ASN A 189 -13.66 -20.10 10.46
N SER A 190 -14.05 -18.83 10.54
CA SER A 190 -13.85 -17.85 9.47
C SER A 190 -13.56 -16.47 10.06
N SER A 191 -12.72 -15.71 9.38
CA SER A 191 -12.55 -14.28 9.65
C SER A 191 -13.55 -13.46 8.85
N GLN A 192 -14.11 -12.44 9.47
CA GLN A 192 -14.98 -11.45 8.83
C GLN A 192 -14.61 -10.05 9.31
N HIS A 193 -14.94 -9.05 8.51
CA HIS A 193 -14.75 -7.67 8.95
C HIS A 193 -15.67 -7.34 10.13
N ALA A 194 -15.09 -6.66 11.13
CA ALA A 194 -15.82 -6.03 12.22
C ALA A 194 -16.81 -5.00 11.66
N ARG A 195 -17.86 -4.74 12.45
CA ARG A 195 -18.85 -3.73 12.12
C ARG A 195 -19.21 -2.91 13.34
N MET A 196 -19.44 -1.61 13.14
CA MET A 196 -19.83 -0.68 14.21
C MET A 196 -20.90 0.29 13.73
N THR A 197 -21.76 0.73 14.65
CA THR A 197 -22.68 1.84 14.37
C THR A 197 -21.91 3.14 14.12
N MET A 198 -22.37 4.00 13.21
CA MET A 198 -21.73 5.30 12.94
C MET A 198 -21.58 6.14 14.22
N GLY A 199 -22.59 6.13 15.08
CA GLY A 199 -22.56 6.83 16.37
C GLY A 199 -21.52 6.24 17.33
N GLY A 200 -21.42 4.91 17.40
CA GLY A 200 -20.37 4.23 18.16
C GLY A 200 -18.97 4.52 17.62
N TYR A 201 -18.80 4.58 16.30
CA TYR A 201 -17.52 4.86 15.65
C TYR A 201 -17.04 6.30 15.91
N PHE A 202 -17.92 7.29 15.76
CA PHE A 202 -17.56 8.67 16.11
C PHE A 202 -17.36 8.88 17.62
N ASN A 203 -18.06 8.12 18.47
CA ASN A 203 -17.78 8.12 19.91
C ASN A 203 -16.40 7.51 20.22
N TYR A 204 -16.00 6.44 19.52
CA TYR A 204 -14.65 5.87 19.57
C TYR A 204 -13.60 6.93 19.19
N ILE A 205 -13.76 7.60 18.05
CA ILE A 205 -12.85 8.67 17.58
C ILE A 205 -12.73 9.81 18.60
N ASP A 206 -13.86 10.28 19.15
CA ASP A 206 -13.88 11.40 20.09
C ASP A 206 -13.13 11.14 21.39
N VAL A 207 -13.16 9.89 21.85
CA VAL A 207 -12.57 9.51 23.13
C VAL A 207 -11.09 9.15 22.97
N LEU A 208 -10.69 8.61 21.81
CA LEU A 208 -9.32 8.15 21.57
C LEU A 208 -8.39 9.14 20.91
N SER A 209 -8.91 10.27 20.39
CA SER A 209 -8.19 11.15 19.46
C SER A 209 -6.74 11.40 19.88
N GLY A 210 -5.81 10.66 19.26
CA GLY A 210 -4.37 10.87 19.42
C GLY A 210 -3.54 9.73 19.98
N THR A 211 -4.09 8.64 20.54
CA THR A 211 -3.27 7.67 21.31
C THR A 211 -3.08 6.28 20.70
N GLU A 212 -3.77 5.92 19.61
CA GLU A 212 -3.56 4.62 18.94
C GLU A 212 -2.61 4.76 17.75
N GLU A 213 -1.69 3.80 17.59
CA GLU A 213 -0.79 3.70 16.44
C GLU A 213 -1.54 3.45 15.13
N THR A 214 -2.46 2.48 15.11
CA THR A 214 -3.21 2.00 13.94
C THR A 214 -4.71 2.02 14.26
N PRO A 215 -5.32 3.22 14.34
CA PRO A 215 -6.72 3.33 14.72
C PRO A 215 -7.65 2.68 13.69
N ILE A 216 -8.78 2.16 14.15
CA ILE A 216 -9.79 1.51 13.31
C ILE A 216 -10.23 2.44 12.19
N TYR A 217 -10.21 1.94 10.95
CA TYR A 217 -10.65 2.65 9.76
C TYR A 217 -12.04 2.15 9.31
N LEU A 218 -13.03 3.03 9.17
CA LEU A 218 -14.32 2.67 8.56
C LEU A 218 -14.12 2.55 7.05
N PHE A 219 -14.40 1.37 6.51
CA PHE A 219 -14.12 0.99 5.13
C PHE A 219 -15.30 0.17 4.58
N ASP A 220 -16.39 0.85 4.22
CA ASP A 220 -17.67 0.17 3.95
C ASP A 220 -17.96 -0.01 2.46
N PRO A 221 -18.00 -1.25 1.91
CA PRO A 221 -18.28 -1.50 0.51
C PRO A 221 -19.76 -1.39 0.11
N ALA A 222 -20.67 -1.52 1.06
CA ALA A 222 -22.10 -1.68 0.83
C ALA A 222 -22.95 -0.58 1.49
N PHE A 223 -22.32 0.55 1.84
CA PHE A 223 -23.00 1.72 2.39
C PHE A 223 -24.16 2.20 1.52
N GLY A 224 -24.04 2.07 0.19
CA GLY A 224 -25.08 2.47 -0.75
C GLY A 224 -26.24 1.48 -0.86
N GLU A 225 -26.02 0.22 -0.50
CA GLU A 225 -27.04 -0.83 -0.45
C GLU A 225 -27.82 -0.76 0.88
N GLU A 226 -27.14 -0.43 1.98
CA GLU A 226 -27.75 -0.34 3.32
C GLU A 226 -28.37 1.04 3.60
N ASP A 227 -27.73 2.12 3.17
CA ASP A 227 -28.18 3.51 3.33
C ASP A 227 -28.19 4.25 1.96
N PRO A 228 -29.13 3.93 1.04
CA PRO A 228 -29.11 4.43 -0.35
C PRO A 228 -29.15 5.95 -0.52
N GLU A 229 -29.58 6.69 0.49
CA GLU A 229 -29.56 8.16 0.49
C GLU A 229 -28.12 8.72 0.44
N LEU A 230 -27.12 7.99 0.94
CA LEU A 230 -25.71 8.40 0.83
C LEU A 230 -25.21 8.45 -0.62
N LEU A 231 -25.83 7.67 -1.52
CA LEU A 231 -25.50 7.71 -2.95
C LEU A 231 -26.02 8.97 -3.65
N GLN A 232 -26.91 9.73 -3.01
CA GLN A 232 -27.44 10.99 -3.54
C GLN A 232 -26.52 12.18 -3.20
N ASP A 233 -25.54 11.97 -2.32
CA ASP A 233 -24.65 13.02 -1.83
C ASP A 233 -23.42 13.25 -2.74
N TYR A 234 -23.19 12.39 -3.73
CA TYR A 234 -22.13 12.52 -4.71
C TYR A 234 -22.54 12.00 -6.08
N GLN A 235 -21.72 12.27 -7.10
CA GLN A 235 -21.90 11.77 -8.46
C GLN A 235 -20.58 11.23 -9.00
N ILE A 236 -20.64 10.26 -9.91
CA ILE A 236 -19.44 9.77 -10.59
C ILE A 236 -18.84 10.93 -11.41
N PRO A 237 -17.54 11.28 -11.23
CA PRO A 237 -16.90 12.33 -12.01
C PRO A 237 -16.94 12.05 -13.52
N LYS A 238 -17.00 13.12 -14.34
CA LYS A 238 -17.07 13.03 -15.82
C LYS A 238 -15.92 12.26 -16.48
N TYR A 239 -14.81 12.07 -15.75
CA TYR A 239 -13.61 11.37 -16.20
C TYR A 239 -13.76 9.85 -16.14
N PHE A 240 -14.75 9.33 -15.41
CA PHE A 240 -14.96 7.89 -15.21
C PHE A 240 -16.31 7.45 -15.77
N PRO A 241 -16.57 7.65 -17.09
CA PRO A 241 -17.91 7.51 -17.65
C PRO A 241 -18.40 6.07 -17.74
N GLN A 242 -17.52 5.09 -17.53
CA GLN A 242 -17.81 3.68 -17.75
C GLN A 242 -17.18 2.81 -16.66
N ASP A 243 -17.96 1.82 -16.23
CA ASP A 243 -17.51 0.74 -15.37
C ASP A 243 -18.01 -0.60 -15.92
N LEU A 244 -17.14 -1.28 -16.65
CA LEU A 244 -17.46 -2.50 -17.38
C LEU A 244 -17.80 -3.67 -16.45
N MET A 245 -17.30 -3.69 -15.20
CA MET A 245 -17.58 -4.77 -14.25
C MET A 245 -19.02 -4.78 -13.72
N GLU A 246 -19.82 -3.75 -14.01
CA GLU A 246 -21.26 -3.71 -13.70
C GLU A 246 -22.03 -4.90 -14.30
N VAL A 247 -21.52 -5.51 -15.38
CA VAL A 247 -22.18 -6.64 -16.05
C VAL A 247 -22.08 -7.98 -15.31
N ILE A 248 -21.29 -8.07 -14.23
CA ILE A 248 -21.08 -9.32 -13.48
C ILE A 248 -22.35 -9.73 -12.74
N GLY A 249 -22.97 -8.80 -12.02
CA GLY A 249 -24.16 -9.06 -11.22
C GLY A 249 -24.44 -7.95 -10.21
N PRO A 250 -25.40 -8.17 -9.29
CA PRO A 250 -25.76 -7.19 -8.28
C PRO A 250 -24.66 -7.02 -7.23
N VAL A 251 -24.75 -5.93 -6.48
CA VAL A 251 -23.97 -5.67 -5.27
C VAL A 251 -24.79 -6.16 -4.08
N SER A 252 -24.24 -7.05 -3.26
CA SER A 252 -24.95 -7.60 -2.11
C SER A 252 -23.98 -8.15 -1.07
N ARG A 253 -24.27 -7.90 0.21
CA ARG A 253 -23.53 -8.54 1.33
C ARG A 253 -23.86 -10.02 1.51
N THR A 254 -25.06 -10.43 1.12
CA THR A 254 -25.54 -11.81 1.27
C THR A 254 -25.56 -12.51 -0.09
N GLN A 255 -25.26 -13.81 -0.10
CA GLN A 255 -25.37 -14.61 -1.32
C GLN A 255 -26.73 -14.39 -2.00
N SER A 256 -26.70 -13.99 -3.27
CA SER A 256 -27.87 -13.97 -4.13
C SER A 256 -28.29 -15.40 -4.46
N ASN A 257 -29.59 -15.62 -4.71
CA ASN A 257 -30.19 -16.93 -5.03
C ASN A 257 -29.69 -17.50 -6.38
N GLY A 258 -28.40 -17.82 -6.49
CA GLY A 258 -27.75 -18.37 -7.69
C GLY A 258 -27.12 -17.36 -8.65
N GLU A 259 -27.24 -16.05 -8.41
CA GLU A 259 -26.53 -15.03 -9.19
C GLU A 259 -25.12 -14.81 -8.64
N LEU A 260 -24.16 -14.53 -9.52
CA LEU A 260 -22.81 -14.14 -9.11
C LEU A 260 -22.84 -12.70 -8.63
N ILE A 261 -22.36 -12.45 -7.41
CA ILE A 261 -22.24 -11.11 -6.85
C ILE A 261 -21.03 -10.42 -7.46
N ARG A 262 -21.20 -9.16 -7.84
CA ARG A 262 -20.10 -8.32 -8.30
C ARG A 262 -19.11 -8.09 -7.14
N PRO A 263 -17.79 -8.20 -7.38
CA PRO A 263 -16.80 -7.80 -6.38
C PRO A 263 -17.02 -6.36 -5.89
N ASP A 264 -16.67 -6.11 -4.64
CA ASP A 264 -16.71 -4.77 -4.06
C ASP A 264 -15.95 -3.79 -4.96
N PHE A 265 -16.56 -2.63 -5.21
CA PHE A 265 -16.06 -1.67 -6.20
C PHE A 265 -16.18 -0.23 -5.73
N ARG A 266 -16.80 0.03 -4.59
CA ARG A 266 -16.92 1.37 -4.03
C ARG A 266 -16.91 1.29 -2.52
N TRP A 267 -16.33 2.29 -1.86
CA TRP A 267 -16.23 2.32 -0.42
C TRP A 267 -16.48 3.71 0.13
N LEU A 268 -17.25 3.78 1.23
CA LEU A 268 -17.26 4.94 2.13
C LEU A 268 -16.10 4.79 3.11
N LEU A 269 -15.24 5.80 3.16
CA LEU A 269 -14.03 5.82 3.96
C LEU A 269 -14.14 6.92 5.02
N ILE A 270 -14.07 6.55 6.30
CA ILE A 270 -14.00 7.51 7.41
C ILE A 270 -12.90 7.06 8.36
N GLY A 271 -11.89 7.89 8.57
CA GLY A 271 -10.72 7.49 9.36
C GLY A 271 -10.10 8.65 10.14
N PRO A 272 -9.73 8.46 11.42
CA PRO A 272 -8.98 9.44 12.21
C PRO A 272 -7.52 9.56 11.72
N PRO A 273 -6.74 10.52 12.25
CA PRO A 273 -5.30 10.58 12.01
C PRO A 273 -4.62 9.24 12.32
N ARG A 274 -3.60 8.88 11.52
CA ARG A 274 -2.81 7.62 11.51
C ARG A 274 -3.50 6.41 10.91
N SER A 275 -4.82 6.44 10.71
CA SER A 275 -5.47 5.40 9.92
C SER A 275 -5.10 5.54 8.43
N GLY A 276 -5.22 4.48 7.64
CA GLY A 276 -4.75 4.52 6.26
C GLY A 276 -4.90 3.19 5.56
N SER A 277 -4.22 3.06 4.43
CA SER A 277 -4.09 1.81 3.69
C SER A 277 -2.63 1.62 3.31
N ASP A 278 -2.11 0.43 3.58
CA ASP A 278 -0.72 0.05 3.33
C ASP A 278 -0.44 -0.06 1.83
N PHE A 279 0.81 -0.33 1.43
CA PHE A 279 1.11 -0.51 0.01
C PHE A 279 0.34 -1.68 -0.60
N HIS A 280 -0.44 -1.38 -1.61
CA HIS A 280 -1.18 -2.37 -2.38
C HIS A 280 -1.32 -1.96 -3.85
N ILE A 281 -1.73 -2.92 -4.67
CA ILE A 281 -2.23 -2.69 -6.03
C ILE A 281 -3.70 -3.09 -6.01
N ASP A 282 -4.55 -2.25 -6.60
CA ASP A 282 -5.98 -2.53 -6.69
C ASP A 282 -6.27 -3.92 -7.32
N PRO A 283 -7.22 -4.68 -6.76
CA PRO A 283 -7.50 -6.04 -7.20
C PRO A 283 -8.08 -6.05 -8.62
N ASN A 284 -8.01 -7.21 -9.26
CA ASN A 284 -8.52 -7.46 -10.62
C ASN A 284 -7.97 -6.50 -11.68
N THR A 285 -6.82 -5.85 -11.41
CA THR A 285 -6.20 -4.81 -12.25
C THR A 285 -7.15 -3.65 -12.56
N THR A 286 -8.06 -3.35 -11.64
CA THR A 286 -8.92 -2.17 -11.74
C THR A 286 -8.09 -0.88 -11.66
N SER A 287 -8.61 0.19 -12.22
CA SER A 287 -8.18 1.56 -11.86
C SER A 287 -9.13 2.06 -10.77
N ALA A 288 -8.72 3.08 -10.02
CA ALA A 288 -9.58 3.68 -9.00
C ALA A 288 -9.60 5.20 -9.07
N TRP A 289 -10.60 5.79 -8.42
CA TRP A 289 -10.61 7.20 -8.08
C TRP A 289 -11.07 7.40 -6.64
N ASN A 290 -10.39 8.28 -5.91
CA ASN A 290 -10.65 8.57 -4.50
C ASN A 290 -10.98 10.05 -4.32
N ALA A 291 -12.21 10.35 -3.91
CA ALA A 291 -12.72 11.70 -3.72
C ALA A 291 -12.74 12.07 -2.23
N LEU A 292 -11.95 13.07 -1.83
CA LEU A 292 -11.81 13.50 -0.45
C LEU A 292 -12.77 14.65 -0.12
N VAL A 293 -13.71 14.43 0.79
CA VAL A 293 -14.71 15.44 1.18
C VAL A 293 -14.21 16.31 2.34
N SER A 294 -13.53 15.72 3.32
CA SER A 294 -12.95 16.44 4.45
C SER A 294 -11.67 15.78 4.97
N GLY A 295 -10.84 16.56 5.65
CA GLY A 295 -9.52 16.16 6.13
C GLY A 295 -8.45 16.19 5.05
N ARG A 296 -7.26 15.65 5.36
CA ARG A 296 -6.12 15.55 4.43
C ARG A 296 -5.56 14.13 4.42
N LYS A 297 -5.09 13.69 3.26
CA LYS A 297 -4.43 12.40 3.05
C LYS A 297 -3.06 12.60 2.43
N ILE A 298 -2.05 11.87 2.89
CA ILE A 298 -0.77 11.75 2.18
C ILE A 298 -0.87 10.50 1.29
N TRP A 299 -0.51 10.66 0.02
CA TRP A 299 -0.40 9.54 -0.91
C TRP A 299 1.06 9.30 -1.30
N VAL A 300 1.40 8.02 -1.40
CA VAL A 300 2.68 7.56 -1.94
C VAL A 300 2.41 6.53 -3.02
N PHE A 301 3.03 6.70 -4.18
CA PHE A 301 2.80 5.90 -5.37
C PHE A 301 4.12 5.39 -5.94
N TYR A 302 4.13 4.15 -6.40
CA TYR A 302 5.19 3.61 -7.25
C TYR A 302 4.62 3.06 -8.56
N PRO A 303 5.31 3.30 -9.69
CA PRO A 303 4.96 2.68 -10.97
C PRO A 303 4.88 1.14 -10.88
N PRO A 304 4.11 0.48 -11.77
CA PRO A 304 3.88 -0.98 -11.70
C PRO A 304 5.13 -1.88 -11.74
N ASP A 305 6.22 -1.35 -12.30
CA ASP A 305 7.52 -2.01 -12.46
C ASP A 305 8.49 -1.74 -11.31
N ILE A 306 8.14 -0.85 -10.37
CA ILE A 306 8.95 -0.54 -9.20
C ILE A 306 8.25 -1.04 -7.95
N THR A 307 8.85 -2.03 -7.29
CA THR A 307 8.38 -2.47 -5.97
C THR A 307 8.75 -1.40 -4.93
N PRO A 308 7.81 -0.92 -4.11
CA PRO A 308 8.12 0.00 -3.03
C PRO A 308 9.14 -0.57 -2.05
N VAL A 309 9.94 0.29 -1.44
CA VAL A 309 10.82 -0.09 -0.34
C VAL A 309 9.97 -0.62 0.82
N GLY A 310 10.40 -1.72 1.45
CA GLY A 310 9.65 -2.38 2.54
C GLY A 310 8.49 -3.25 2.08
N VAL A 311 8.38 -3.59 0.78
CA VAL A 311 7.31 -4.44 0.24
C VAL A 311 7.87 -5.71 -0.41
N GLU A 312 7.32 -6.86 -0.04
CA GLU A 312 7.61 -8.13 -0.71
C GLU A 312 6.52 -8.51 -1.71
N ARG A 313 6.92 -8.80 -2.95
CA ARG A 313 6.00 -9.29 -3.99
C ARG A 313 5.96 -10.81 -4.00
N ARG A 314 4.81 -11.40 -3.65
CA ARG A 314 4.58 -12.85 -3.75
C ARG A 314 3.49 -13.17 -4.79
N GLY A 315 3.83 -13.16 -6.08
CA GLY A 315 2.90 -13.60 -7.14
C GLY A 315 2.15 -12.48 -7.86
N LEU A 316 1.01 -12.84 -8.50
CA LEU A 316 0.20 -11.93 -9.33
C LEU A 316 -0.91 -11.20 -8.56
N SER A 317 -1.53 -11.85 -7.57
CA SER A 317 -2.64 -11.31 -6.77
C SER A 317 -2.25 -10.96 -5.34
N SER A 318 -1.25 -11.64 -4.77
CA SER A 318 -0.88 -11.50 -3.37
C SER A 318 0.32 -10.55 -3.19
N THR A 319 0.03 -9.42 -2.56
CA THR A 319 1.00 -8.47 -2.03
C THR A 319 0.98 -8.60 -0.51
N LEU A 320 2.15 -8.69 0.11
CA LEU A 320 2.28 -8.56 1.56
C LEU A 320 3.08 -7.28 1.78
N SER A 321 2.39 -6.21 2.19
CA SER A 321 3.08 -5.14 2.91
C SER A 321 3.47 -5.73 4.26
N THR A 322 4.75 -5.66 4.62
CA THR A 322 5.21 -6.09 5.94
C THR A 322 4.95 -5.03 7.00
N GLU A 323 4.55 -3.83 6.59
CA GLU A 323 4.45 -2.65 7.44
C GLU A 323 3.17 -1.86 7.17
N SER A 324 2.65 -1.26 8.23
CA SER A 324 1.55 -0.31 8.13
C SER A 324 2.00 0.99 7.45
N ALA A 325 1.04 1.78 6.95
CA ALA A 325 1.34 3.06 6.34
C ALA A 325 2.14 4.00 7.26
N LEU A 326 1.80 4.04 8.56
CA LEU A 326 2.50 4.86 9.54
C LEU A 326 3.95 4.38 9.76
N GLU A 327 4.13 3.07 9.93
CA GLU A 327 5.45 2.46 10.09
C GLU A 327 6.37 2.76 8.91
N TRP A 328 5.84 2.67 7.69
CA TRP A 328 6.59 2.98 6.49
C TRP A 328 7.11 4.42 6.49
N PHE A 329 6.28 5.39 6.89
CA PHE A 329 6.72 6.79 6.98
C PHE A 329 7.79 6.97 8.06
N VAL A 330 7.62 6.35 9.23
CA VAL A 330 8.63 6.41 10.30
C VAL A 330 9.98 5.90 9.82
N LYS A 331 10.00 4.76 9.12
CA LYS A 331 11.24 4.12 8.69
C LYS A 331 11.87 4.78 7.48
N TYR A 332 11.10 5.06 6.44
CA TYR A 332 11.67 5.35 5.12
C TYR A 332 11.55 6.81 4.66
N PHE A 333 10.68 7.64 5.27
CA PHE A 333 10.45 9.00 4.77
C PHE A 333 11.71 9.87 4.87
N ASN A 334 12.40 9.85 6.01
CA ASN A 334 13.62 10.65 6.21
C ASN A 334 14.78 10.12 5.36
N ILE A 335 14.93 8.80 5.25
CA ILE A 335 15.93 8.17 4.36
C ILE A 335 15.74 8.66 2.92
N LEU A 336 14.50 8.64 2.42
CA LEU A 336 14.19 9.12 1.07
C LEU A 336 14.52 10.61 0.92
N LYS A 337 14.17 11.43 1.92
CA LYS A 337 14.40 12.87 1.93
C LYS A 337 15.88 13.25 1.91
N GLU A 338 16.70 12.52 2.66
CA GLU A 338 18.13 12.79 2.83
C GLU A 338 19.00 12.06 1.79
N GLY A 339 18.48 10.97 1.22
CA GLY A 339 19.14 10.18 0.19
C GLY A 339 20.34 9.36 0.69
N LYS A 340 20.31 8.95 1.97
CA LYS A 340 21.39 8.22 2.67
C LYS A 340 20.84 7.23 3.70
N MET A 341 21.44 6.03 3.75
CA MET A 341 21.19 4.99 4.77
C MET A 341 21.64 5.32 6.19
N GLU A 342 22.69 6.14 6.37
CA GLU A 342 23.29 6.52 7.67
C GLU A 342 22.23 7.00 8.71
N SER A 343 21.07 7.49 8.26
CA SER A 343 19.95 7.92 9.12
C SER A 343 19.22 6.80 9.90
N ILE A 344 19.47 5.51 9.61
CA ILE A 344 18.90 4.38 10.37
C ILE A 344 19.72 4.08 11.64
N TYR A 345 21.04 4.24 11.60
CA TYR A 345 21.94 3.73 12.64
C TYR A 345 22.29 4.74 13.75
N GLU A 346 22.22 6.05 13.48
CA GLU A 346 22.50 7.07 14.51
C GLU A 346 21.45 7.07 15.65
N HIS A 347 20.21 6.60 15.41
CA HIS A 347 19.20 6.54 16.48
C HIS A 347 19.30 5.31 17.40
N ASN A 348 20.13 4.31 17.06
CA ASN A 348 20.31 3.11 17.88
C ASN A 348 21.65 3.07 18.64
N HIS A 349 22.60 3.96 18.32
CA HIS A 349 23.94 3.96 18.93
C HIS A 349 24.19 5.10 19.93
N GLU A 350 23.35 6.13 20.03
CA GLU A 350 23.52 7.17 21.06
C GLU A 350 23.29 6.67 22.51
N ASP A 351 22.75 5.45 22.70
CA ASP A 351 22.50 4.85 24.02
C ASP A 351 23.59 3.86 24.50
N GLN A 352 24.71 3.68 23.77
CA GLN A 352 25.80 2.77 24.19
C GLN A 352 27.12 3.45 24.61
N ASP A 353 27.30 4.75 24.37
CA ASP A 353 28.57 5.44 24.65
C ASP A 353 28.56 6.35 25.91
N GLN A 354 27.84 5.95 26.97
CA GLN A 354 27.88 6.66 28.27
C GLN A 354 28.28 5.83 29.49
N ASP A 355 28.89 4.66 29.32
CA ASP A 355 29.33 3.82 30.45
C ASP A 355 30.80 3.33 30.36
N GLU A 356 31.71 4.15 29.83
CA GLU A 356 33.16 3.96 30.03
C GLU A 356 33.82 5.18 30.65
N ASP A 357 33.53 5.44 31.93
CA ASP A 357 34.40 6.23 32.80
C ASP A 357 34.16 5.82 34.27
N ASN A 358 34.61 4.62 34.63
CA ASN A 358 34.83 4.25 36.03
C ASN A 358 35.94 3.19 36.14
N GLU A 359 37.18 3.62 35.88
CA GLU A 359 38.35 2.93 36.40
C GLU A 359 38.31 2.97 37.94
N ASN A 360 37.95 1.84 38.56
CA ASN A 360 38.33 1.55 39.93
C ASN A 360 39.36 0.43 39.93
N GLU A 361 40.60 0.84 40.21
CA GLU A 361 41.71 0.00 40.63
C GLU A 361 41.27 -1.03 41.68
N VAL A 362 41.41 -2.33 41.37
CA VAL A 362 41.66 -3.35 42.39
C VAL A 362 42.75 -4.29 41.89
N ASN A 363 43.96 -4.04 42.38
CA ASN A 363 45.08 -4.97 42.38
C ASN A 363 44.72 -6.26 43.10
N LEU A 364 44.83 -7.42 42.43
CA LEU A 364 45.13 -8.70 43.07
C LEU A 364 46.12 -9.49 42.20
N GLU A 365 47.32 -9.65 42.76
CA GLU A 365 48.41 -10.47 42.25
C GLU A 365 48.11 -11.98 42.39
N GLY A 366 48.58 -12.76 41.41
CA GLY A 366 49.24 -14.05 41.66
C GLY A 366 48.48 -15.32 41.27
N GLY A 367 48.98 -16.01 40.24
CA GLY A 367 48.66 -17.42 39.98
C GLY A 367 48.99 -17.90 38.57
N ASP A 368 50.27 -18.18 38.32
CA ASP A 368 50.76 -18.92 37.14
C ASP A 368 50.10 -20.30 37.04
N GLU A 369 49.69 -20.72 35.83
CA GLU A 369 50.02 -22.04 35.30
C GLU A 369 49.75 -22.13 33.78
N ALA A 370 50.64 -22.87 33.12
CA ALA A 370 50.96 -22.79 31.71
C ALA A 370 50.11 -23.69 30.80
N GLY A 371 49.98 -23.24 29.55
CA GLY A 371 50.11 -24.10 28.37
C GLY A 371 48.82 -24.53 27.69
N ASN A 372 48.49 -23.87 26.58
CA ASN A 372 48.26 -24.62 25.34
C ASN A 372 48.46 -23.71 24.12
N GLU A 373 49.36 -24.13 23.24
CA GLU A 373 49.52 -23.57 21.90
C GLU A 373 48.30 -23.95 21.06
N GLY A 374 47.63 -22.94 20.51
CA GLY A 374 46.54 -23.08 19.54
C GLY A 374 46.78 -22.06 18.45
N GLU A 375 47.07 -22.57 17.25
CA GLU A 375 47.41 -21.86 16.03
C GLU A 375 46.32 -20.85 15.62
N GLY A 376 46.74 -19.80 14.93
CA GLY A 376 45.92 -18.65 14.59
C GLY A 376 44.62 -18.97 13.84
N SER A 377 43.59 -18.21 14.16
CA SER A 377 42.53 -17.86 13.22
C SER A 377 42.69 -16.38 12.90
N ASP A 378 42.95 -16.12 11.62
CA ASP A 378 42.98 -14.80 11.01
C ASP A 378 41.73 -13.97 11.34
N ASN A 379 41.94 -12.67 11.40
CA ASN A 379 40.95 -11.61 11.49
C ASN A 379 39.78 -11.84 10.51
N GLN A 380 38.57 -12.03 11.03
CA GLN A 380 37.31 -11.91 10.28
C GLN A 380 36.63 -10.54 10.52
N GLU A 381 37.31 -9.57 11.13
CA GLU A 381 36.73 -8.24 11.37
C GLU A 381 36.83 -7.29 10.16
N GLY A 382 37.55 -7.67 9.09
CA GLY A 382 37.78 -6.81 7.92
C GLY A 382 37.09 -7.26 6.63
N GLU A 383 36.36 -8.38 6.64
CA GLU A 383 35.54 -8.81 5.48
C GLU A 383 34.06 -8.39 5.65
N ASP A 384 33.59 -8.25 6.89
CA ASP A 384 32.20 -7.86 7.19
C ASP A 384 31.94 -6.35 6.93
N GLU A 385 32.91 -5.45 7.20
CA GLU A 385 32.78 -4.00 6.92
C GLU A 385 32.65 -3.71 5.41
N ASP A 386 33.37 -4.46 4.57
CA ASP A 386 33.34 -4.30 3.10
C ASP A 386 32.00 -4.79 2.49
N GLU A 387 31.34 -5.78 3.11
CA GLU A 387 30.01 -6.27 2.67
C GLU A 387 28.89 -5.30 3.07
N ASP A 388 28.92 -4.75 4.29
CA ASP A 388 27.94 -3.78 4.77
C ASP A 388 28.01 -2.47 3.96
N ASP A 389 29.22 -1.94 3.70
CA ASP A 389 29.43 -0.77 2.84
C ASP A 389 28.89 -0.97 1.42
N GLN A 390 29.02 -2.20 0.89
CA GLN A 390 28.50 -2.54 -0.43
C GLN A 390 26.95 -2.59 -0.44
N ILE A 391 26.34 -3.17 0.59
CA ILE A 391 24.87 -3.23 0.75
C ILE A 391 24.29 -1.82 0.85
N GLU A 392 24.91 -0.94 1.64
CA GLU A 392 24.49 0.46 1.77
C GLU A 392 24.58 1.20 0.44
N ALA A 393 25.68 1.05 -0.29
CA ALA A 393 25.86 1.69 -1.60
C ALA A 393 24.83 1.21 -2.64
N GLU A 394 24.52 -0.09 -2.65
CA GLU A 394 23.49 -0.67 -3.52
C GLU A 394 22.08 -0.16 -3.16
N PHE A 395 21.79 -0.03 -1.86
CA PHE A 395 20.52 0.53 -1.39
C PHE A 395 20.38 2.01 -1.72
N ASP A 396 21.42 2.81 -1.52
CA ASP A 396 21.44 4.22 -1.90
C ASP A 396 21.27 4.43 -3.42
N GLU A 397 21.89 3.57 -4.25
CA GLU A 397 21.69 3.58 -5.70
C GLU A 397 20.24 3.19 -6.06
N MET A 398 19.65 2.21 -5.36
CA MET A 398 18.25 1.83 -5.51
C MET A 398 17.33 3.00 -5.14
N LEU A 399 17.51 3.65 -4.00
CA LEU A 399 16.69 4.80 -3.56
C LEU A 399 16.72 5.94 -4.57
N LYS A 400 17.90 6.28 -5.10
CA LYS A 400 18.06 7.33 -6.13
C LYS A 400 17.27 7.02 -7.40
N ASN A 401 17.19 5.74 -7.79
CA ASN A 401 16.51 5.29 -8.99
C ASN A 401 15.02 4.96 -8.80
N THR A 402 14.52 4.93 -7.56
CA THR A 402 13.15 4.50 -7.20
C THR A 402 12.35 5.59 -6.50
N LYS A 403 12.49 6.85 -6.94
CA LYS A 403 11.75 7.97 -6.34
C LYS A 403 10.23 7.77 -6.42
N PRO A 404 9.50 7.80 -5.28
CA PRO A 404 8.05 7.68 -5.28
C PRO A 404 7.39 8.90 -5.92
N TYR A 405 6.14 8.75 -6.34
CA TYR A 405 5.26 9.89 -6.58
C TYR A 405 4.51 10.19 -5.28
N MET A 406 4.45 11.46 -4.85
CA MET A 406 3.77 11.82 -3.61
C MET A 406 2.90 13.06 -3.75
N CYS A 407 1.83 13.12 -2.96
CA CYS A 407 1.02 14.32 -2.81
C CYS A 407 0.34 14.40 -1.44
N ILE A 408 -0.03 15.61 -1.05
CA ILE A 408 -1.10 15.84 -0.08
C ILE A 408 -2.39 16.04 -0.87
N GLN A 409 -3.38 15.18 -0.63
CA GLN A 409 -4.74 15.35 -1.13
C GLN A 409 -5.51 16.26 -0.16
N GLU A 410 -6.07 17.33 -0.70
CA GLU A 410 -6.85 18.33 0.03
C GLU A 410 -8.37 18.11 -0.14
N PRO A 411 -9.22 18.66 0.76
CA PRO A 411 -10.67 18.59 0.60
C PRO A 411 -11.17 19.12 -0.75
N GLY A 412 -12.04 18.36 -1.41
CA GLY A 412 -12.58 18.66 -2.73
C GLY A 412 -11.74 18.14 -3.89
N GLU A 413 -10.58 17.54 -3.63
CA GLU A 413 -9.73 16.90 -4.64
C GLU A 413 -10.10 15.42 -4.86
N ILE A 414 -9.99 14.98 -6.12
CA ILE A 414 -10.14 13.57 -6.51
C ILE A 414 -8.80 13.06 -7.05
N VAL A 415 -8.26 12.00 -6.47
CA VAL A 415 -7.06 11.32 -6.96
C VAL A 415 -7.47 10.20 -7.93
N PHE A 416 -6.88 10.15 -9.13
CA PHE A 416 -6.94 9.01 -10.04
C PHE A 416 -5.76 8.06 -9.79
N VAL A 417 -6.08 6.79 -9.57
CA VAL A 417 -5.14 5.68 -9.37
C VAL A 417 -5.17 4.78 -10.62
N PRO A 418 -4.13 4.79 -11.46
CA PRO A 418 -4.12 3.95 -12.65
C PRO A 418 -3.88 2.48 -12.31
N SER A 419 -4.51 1.59 -13.08
CA SER A 419 -4.35 0.15 -12.96
C SER A 419 -2.88 -0.31 -12.94
N GLY A 420 -2.53 -0.99 -11.85
CA GLY A 420 -1.21 -1.61 -11.63
C GLY A 420 -0.26 -0.78 -10.78
N TRP A 421 -0.62 0.46 -10.40
CA TRP A 421 0.21 1.29 -9.54
C TRP A 421 0.16 0.83 -8.09
N TRP A 422 1.34 0.69 -7.50
CA TRP A 422 1.46 0.57 -6.05
C TRP A 422 1.07 1.89 -5.42
N HIS A 423 0.26 1.83 -4.37
CA HIS A 423 -0.11 3.02 -3.63
C HIS A 423 -0.36 2.73 -2.16
N MET A 424 -0.07 3.73 -1.34
CA MET A 424 -0.25 3.77 0.11
C MET A 424 -0.86 5.12 0.48
N VAL A 425 -1.73 5.13 1.49
CA VAL A 425 -2.47 6.32 1.93
C VAL A 425 -2.40 6.45 3.44
N LEU A 426 -1.99 7.62 3.94
CA LEU A 426 -2.00 7.95 5.36
C LEU A 426 -2.93 9.13 5.64
N ASN A 427 -3.88 8.95 6.56
CA ASN A 427 -4.75 10.04 7.01
C ASN A 427 -4.03 10.86 8.07
N ILE A 428 -3.87 12.16 7.82
CA ILE A 428 -3.22 13.07 8.80
C ILE A 428 -4.24 13.85 9.63
N ASP A 429 -5.49 13.92 9.16
CA ASP A 429 -6.63 14.46 9.89
C ASP A 429 -7.73 13.41 10.03
N LEU A 430 -8.84 13.76 10.68
CA LEU A 430 -10.10 13.04 10.49
C LEU A 430 -10.56 13.24 9.04
N THR A 431 -10.59 12.15 8.27
CA THR A 431 -10.96 12.16 6.86
C THR A 431 -12.32 11.54 6.60
N ILE A 432 -13.05 12.08 5.62
CA ILE A 432 -14.23 11.45 5.02
C ILE A 432 -14.03 11.47 3.50
N ALA A 433 -14.07 10.30 2.88
CA ALA A 433 -13.88 10.12 1.44
C ALA A 433 -14.80 9.05 0.87
N VAL A 434 -14.95 9.05 -0.46
CA VAL A 434 -15.56 7.96 -1.22
C VAL A 434 -14.62 7.57 -2.35
N THR A 435 -14.40 6.27 -2.53
CA THR A 435 -13.52 5.74 -3.57
C THR A 435 -14.23 4.68 -4.38
N HIS A 436 -13.97 4.61 -5.69
CA HIS A 436 -14.50 3.56 -6.57
C HIS A 436 -13.40 2.97 -7.43
N ASN A 437 -13.47 1.65 -7.62
CA ASN A 437 -12.68 0.90 -8.57
C ASN A 437 -13.53 0.61 -9.81
N TYR A 438 -12.91 0.68 -10.97
CA TYR A 438 -13.61 0.51 -12.24
C TYR A 438 -12.72 -0.12 -13.30
N VAL A 439 -13.38 -0.78 -14.26
CA VAL A 439 -12.76 -1.22 -15.52
C VAL A 439 -13.31 -0.38 -16.66
N SER A 440 -12.44 0.27 -17.42
CA SER A 440 -12.77 0.97 -18.66
C SER A 440 -12.21 0.21 -19.86
N GLU A 441 -12.46 0.69 -21.09
CA GLU A 441 -11.82 0.12 -22.28
C GLU A 441 -10.28 0.12 -22.17
N ARG A 442 -9.68 1.09 -21.46
CA ARG A 442 -8.23 1.28 -21.39
C ARG A 442 -7.52 0.24 -20.53
N ASN A 443 -8.15 -0.23 -19.46
CA ASN A 443 -7.60 -1.28 -18.59
C ASN A 443 -8.24 -2.67 -18.82
N LEU A 444 -9.24 -2.80 -19.72
CA LEU A 444 -9.91 -4.08 -20.00
C LEU A 444 -8.97 -5.21 -20.42
N PHE A 445 -7.92 -4.90 -21.19
CA PHE A 445 -6.93 -5.92 -21.57
C PHE A 445 -6.19 -6.49 -20.37
N LYS A 446 -5.80 -5.63 -19.41
CA LYS A 446 -5.17 -6.05 -18.16
C LYS A 446 -6.12 -6.92 -17.34
N ALA A 447 -7.40 -6.52 -17.23
CA ALA A 447 -8.42 -7.29 -16.53
C ALA A 447 -8.66 -8.65 -17.18
N TYR A 448 -8.71 -8.72 -18.51
CA TYR A 448 -8.81 -9.98 -19.25
C TYR A 448 -7.62 -10.90 -18.96
N GLN A 449 -6.40 -10.38 -19.07
CA GLN A 449 -5.19 -11.16 -18.82
C GLN A 449 -5.13 -11.65 -17.37
N PHE A 450 -5.41 -10.79 -16.40
CA PHE A 450 -5.39 -11.15 -14.98
C PHE A 450 -6.42 -12.24 -14.68
N LEU A 451 -7.70 -12.01 -15.00
CA LEU A 451 -8.78 -12.95 -14.70
C LEU A 451 -8.65 -14.27 -15.48
N ALA A 452 -8.04 -14.26 -16.67
CA ALA A 452 -7.77 -15.48 -17.43
C ALA A 452 -6.70 -16.37 -16.81
N LEU A 453 -5.70 -15.77 -16.14
CA LEU A 453 -4.50 -16.45 -15.68
C LEU A 453 -4.46 -16.68 -14.16
N ASP A 454 -5.11 -15.82 -13.39
CA ASP A 454 -5.14 -15.88 -11.93
C ASP A 454 -6.10 -16.97 -11.45
N LYS A 455 -5.61 -17.89 -10.61
CA LYS A 455 -6.39 -19.05 -10.17
C LYS A 455 -7.49 -18.68 -9.19
N GLU A 456 -7.26 -17.66 -8.36
CA GLU A 456 -8.18 -17.27 -7.29
C GLU A 456 -9.38 -16.51 -7.86
N HIS A 457 -9.14 -15.66 -8.86
CA HIS A 457 -10.15 -14.78 -9.45
C HIS A 457 -10.75 -15.32 -10.76
N HIS A 458 -10.27 -16.47 -11.26
CA HIS A 458 -10.73 -17.05 -12.54
C HIS A 458 -12.25 -17.26 -12.60
N PHE A 459 -12.91 -17.48 -11.46
CA PHE A 459 -14.36 -17.67 -11.40
C PHE A 459 -15.14 -16.45 -11.92
N LEU A 460 -14.56 -15.24 -11.87
CA LEU A 460 -15.16 -14.01 -12.41
C LEU A 460 -15.04 -13.92 -13.93
N PHE A 461 -14.03 -14.57 -14.54
CA PHE A 461 -13.66 -14.38 -15.94
C PHE A 461 -14.83 -14.67 -16.89
N LYS A 462 -15.40 -15.87 -16.80
CA LYS A 462 -16.47 -16.30 -17.71
C LYS A 462 -17.74 -15.43 -17.55
N PRO A 463 -18.30 -15.23 -16.34
CA PRO A 463 -19.46 -14.37 -16.15
C PRO A 463 -19.23 -12.93 -16.64
N PHE A 464 -18.07 -12.35 -16.36
CA PHE A 464 -17.73 -11.01 -16.82
C PHE A 464 -17.71 -10.92 -18.34
N PHE A 465 -16.88 -11.72 -19.02
CA PHE A 465 -16.68 -11.59 -20.47
C PHE A 465 -17.83 -12.15 -21.31
N GLU A 466 -18.61 -13.11 -20.83
CA GLU A 466 -19.83 -13.55 -21.52
C GLU A 466 -20.94 -12.49 -21.46
N ASN A 467 -21.11 -11.84 -20.30
CA ASN A 467 -22.09 -10.75 -20.17
C ASN A 467 -21.63 -9.49 -20.89
N LEU A 468 -20.34 -9.16 -20.82
CA LEU A 468 -19.78 -8.04 -21.57
C LEU A 468 -19.92 -8.25 -23.07
N ARG A 469 -19.69 -9.47 -23.59
CA ARG A 469 -19.85 -9.75 -25.04
C ARG A 469 -21.28 -9.53 -25.54
N LYS A 470 -22.29 -9.76 -24.68
CA LYS A 470 -23.69 -9.48 -25.03
C LYS A 470 -23.96 -7.99 -25.21
N LYS A 471 -23.29 -7.12 -24.43
CA LYS A 471 -23.43 -5.66 -24.51
C LYS A 471 -22.48 -5.04 -25.55
N GLU A 472 -21.21 -5.42 -25.53
CA GLU A 472 -20.10 -4.81 -26.28
C GLU A 472 -19.25 -5.88 -27.01
N PRO A 473 -19.79 -6.57 -28.02
CA PRO A 473 -19.10 -7.70 -28.67
C PRO A 473 -17.79 -7.30 -29.35
N GLN A 474 -17.73 -6.09 -29.92
CA GLN A 474 -16.53 -5.60 -30.61
C GLN A 474 -15.36 -5.42 -29.65
N MET A 475 -15.62 -4.91 -28.44
CA MET A 475 -14.62 -4.66 -27.41
C MET A 475 -14.02 -5.97 -26.89
N VAL A 476 -14.86 -6.97 -26.61
CA VAL A 476 -14.39 -8.30 -26.19
C VAL A 476 -13.57 -8.97 -27.30
N ASN A 477 -14.05 -8.94 -28.54
CA ASN A 477 -13.33 -9.54 -29.67
C ASN A 477 -11.93 -8.93 -29.86
N LYS A 478 -11.81 -7.60 -29.72
CA LYS A 478 -10.53 -6.88 -29.80
C LYS A 478 -9.56 -7.36 -28.72
N VAL A 479 -9.99 -7.44 -27.47
CA VAL A 479 -9.16 -7.89 -26.34
C VAL A 479 -8.73 -9.36 -26.51
N GLU A 480 -9.63 -10.24 -26.95
CA GLU A 480 -9.31 -11.65 -27.22
C GLU A 480 -8.29 -11.82 -28.34
N GLN A 481 -8.41 -11.00 -29.40
CA GLN A 481 -7.46 -11.01 -30.50
C GLN A 481 -6.08 -10.57 -30.03
N LEU A 482 -6.00 -9.49 -29.25
CA LEU A 482 -4.75 -9.02 -28.64
C LEU A 482 -4.14 -10.10 -27.73
N PHE A 483 -4.96 -10.73 -26.88
CA PHE A 483 -4.49 -11.75 -25.94
C PHE A 483 -3.90 -12.97 -26.66
N LYS A 484 -4.54 -13.42 -27.74
CA LYS A 484 -4.00 -14.50 -28.60
C LYS A 484 -2.66 -14.11 -29.21
N GLN A 485 -2.54 -12.89 -29.74
CA GLN A 485 -1.28 -12.39 -30.31
C GLN A 485 -0.15 -12.39 -29.27
N CYS A 486 -0.43 -11.96 -28.03
CA CYS A 486 0.52 -12.03 -26.93
C CYS A 486 0.92 -13.46 -26.58
N GLN A 487 -0.03 -14.41 -26.51
CA GLN A 487 0.28 -15.81 -26.22
C GLN A 487 1.20 -16.44 -27.29
N PHE A 488 0.97 -16.16 -28.58
CA PHE A 488 1.86 -16.66 -29.63
C PHE A 488 3.28 -16.08 -29.53
N ALA A 489 3.43 -14.82 -29.08
CA ALA A 489 4.73 -14.23 -28.81
C ALA A 489 5.45 -14.92 -27.62
N THR A 490 4.72 -15.22 -26.55
CA THR A 490 5.25 -15.85 -25.32
C THR A 490 5.54 -17.36 -25.48
N ILE A 491 4.80 -18.08 -26.32
CA ILE A 491 5.13 -19.49 -26.66
C ILE A 491 6.49 -19.56 -27.38
N GLY A 492 6.95 -18.45 -27.98
CA GLY A 492 8.29 -18.30 -28.55
C GLY A 492 9.38 -17.77 -27.59
N LYS A 493 9.04 -17.22 -26.42
CA LYS A 493 9.97 -16.67 -25.41
C LYS A 493 9.37 -16.76 -24.00
N GLN A 494 10.08 -17.41 -23.07
CA GLN A 494 9.67 -17.64 -21.68
C GLN A 494 9.01 -16.40 -21.03
N PHE A 495 7.92 -16.66 -20.30
CA PHE A 495 7.10 -15.70 -19.56
C PHE A 495 7.95 -14.69 -18.80
N ARG A 496 7.88 -13.40 -19.20
CA ARG A 496 8.28 -12.28 -18.35
C ARG A 496 7.13 -11.27 -18.35
N PHE A 497 6.69 -10.88 -17.17
CA PHE A 497 5.84 -9.72 -16.99
C PHE A 497 6.67 -8.49 -17.37
N ALA A 498 6.32 -7.85 -18.49
CA ALA A 498 6.86 -6.55 -18.85
C ALA A 498 5.67 -5.63 -19.16
N PRO A 499 5.45 -4.56 -18.37
CA PRO A 499 4.56 -3.50 -18.80
C PRO A 499 5.25 -2.78 -19.98
N TYR A 500 4.57 -2.76 -21.13
CA TYR A 500 4.85 -1.93 -22.31
C TYR A 500 6.31 -1.78 -22.77
N TYR A 501 6.70 -2.53 -23.81
CA TYR A 501 7.78 -2.11 -24.70
C TYR A 501 7.22 -1.76 -26.08
N ARG A 502 7.54 -0.56 -26.55
CA ARG A 502 7.35 -0.11 -27.95
C ARG A 502 8.70 -0.11 -28.66
N CYS A 503 8.76 -0.68 -29.87
CA CYS A 503 9.99 -0.73 -30.67
C CYS A 503 10.12 0.57 -31.50
N ILE A 504 11.16 1.37 -31.26
CA ILE A 504 11.39 2.69 -31.88
C ILE A 504 11.83 2.61 -33.36
N THR A 505 12.27 1.46 -33.86
CA THR A 505 12.84 1.34 -35.23
C THR A 505 11.81 1.31 -36.38
N CYS A 506 10.51 1.36 -36.10
CA CYS A 506 9.47 1.11 -37.11
C CYS A 506 8.89 2.36 -37.79
N GLU A 507 9.31 3.59 -37.44
CA GLU A 507 8.65 4.82 -37.93
C GLU A 507 9.14 5.35 -39.29
N GLU A 508 10.17 4.78 -39.94
CA GLU A 508 10.73 5.36 -41.18
C GLU A 508 10.47 4.57 -42.47
N ARG A 509 9.25 4.08 -42.71
CA ARG A 509 8.86 3.65 -44.07
C ARG A 509 7.48 4.16 -44.48
N THR A 510 7.49 5.16 -45.36
CA THR A 510 6.34 5.55 -46.19
C THR A 510 5.93 4.39 -47.11
N VAL A 511 4.68 3.95 -46.96
CA VAL A 511 4.02 2.92 -47.78
C VAL A 511 3.58 3.54 -49.11
N THR A 512 3.92 2.93 -50.23
CA THR A 512 3.42 3.32 -51.58
C THR A 512 2.41 2.30 -52.09
N GLU A 513 1.51 2.72 -52.98
CA GLU A 513 0.27 2.03 -53.43
C GLU A 513 0.41 0.60 -54.01
N ASP A 514 1.62 0.01 -54.09
CA ASP A 514 1.83 -1.37 -54.55
C ASP A 514 1.81 -2.43 -53.42
N ASP A 515 1.60 -2.04 -52.15
CA ASP A 515 1.69 -2.94 -51.00
C ASP A 515 0.37 -3.69 -50.63
N GLU A 516 -0.71 -3.55 -51.40
CA GLU A 516 -2.03 -4.14 -51.04
C GLU A 516 -2.17 -5.67 -51.23
N GLN A 517 -1.13 -6.40 -51.68
CA GLN A 517 -1.24 -7.86 -51.91
C GLN A 517 -0.10 -8.73 -51.37
N LYS A 518 0.72 -8.25 -50.43
CA LYS A 518 1.70 -9.10 -49.72
C LYS A 518 1.62 -8.83 -48.22
N GLU A 519 1.66 -9.92 -47.44
CA GLU A 519 1.75 -9.89 -45.97
C GLU A 519 2.76 -8.83 -45.50
N SER A 520 2.35 -7.96 -44.58
CA SER A 520 3.05 -6.73 -44.24
C SER A 520 4.51 -6.97 -43.79
N PRO A 521 5.52 -6.23 -44.31
CA PRO A 521 6.93 -6.42 -43.94
C PRO A 521 7.33 -5.92 -42.54
N SER A 522 6.43 -5.31 -41.77
CA SER A 522 6.74 -4.74 -40.45
C SER A 522 7.03 -5.80 -39.38
N LEU A 523 6.64 -7.06 -39.59
CA LEU A 523 6.89 -8.16 -38.65
C LEU A 523 8.28 -8.81 -38.81
N ALA A 524 8.91 -8.67 -39.99
CA ALA A 524 10.14 -9.38 -40.30
C ALA A 524 11.41 -8.72 -39.71
N CYS A 525 11.38 -7.42 -39.45
CA CYS A 525 12.55 -6.67 -38.98
C CYS A 525 12.91 -7.00 -37.52
N CYS A 526 11.94 -7.31 -36.67
CA CYS A 526 12.16 -7.68 -35.27
C CYS A 526 12.77 -9.08 -35.09
N VAL A 527 12.52 -10.01 -36.03
CA VAL A 527 13.04 -11.39 -35.95
C VAL A 527 14.54 -11.42 -36.27
N GLY A 528 14.98 -10.62 -37.24
CA GLY A 528 16.39 -10.53 -37.64
C GLY A 528 17.31 -10.03 -36.53
N CYS A 529 16.97 -8.90 -35.90
CA CYS A 529 17.81 -8.32 -34.83
C CYS A 529 17.90 -9.22 -33.60
N ALA A 530 16.81 -9.91 -33.24
CA ALA A 530 16.79 -10.84 -32.11
C ALA A 530 17.59 -12.12 -32.37
N GLN A 531 17.59 -12.63 -33.62
CA GLN A 531 18.36 -13.82 -33.99
C GLN A 531 19.86 -13.56 -34.07
N THR A 532 20.28 -12.39 -34.54
CA THR A 532 21.71 -12.03 -34.58
C THR A 532 22.29 -11.84 -33.17
N CYS A 533 21.48 -11.40 -32.20
CA CYS A 533 21.92 -11.16 -30.82
C CYS A 533 22.02 -12.44 -29.96
N HIS A 534 21.48 -13.58 -30.40
CA HIS A 534 21.38 -14.80 -29.57
C HIS A 534 22.15 -16.02 -30.09
N GLN A 535 22.95 -15.90 -31.15
CA GLN A 535 23.73 -17.03 -31.69
C GLN A 535 25.02 -17.38 -30.90
N GLY A 536 25.10 -17.11 -29.60
CA GLY A 536 26.34 -17.36 -28.84
C GLY A 536 26.24 -17.73 -27.35
N HIS A 537 25.07 -17.66 -26.70
CA HIS A 537 25.00 -17.82 -25.24
C HIS A 537 24.14 -19.02 -24.82
N HIS A 538 24.75 -19.96 -24.09
CA HIS A 538 24.05 -21.06 -23.42
C HIS A 538 23.24 -20.52 -22.23
N LEU A 539 21.94 -20.80 -22.22
CA LEU A 539 20.93 -20.29 -21.28
C LEU A 539 20.87 -21.05 -19.94
N THR A 540 22.00 -21.37 -19.31
CA THR A 540 22.00 -22.14 -18.06
C THR A 540 22.54 -21.45 -16.82
N ASP A 541 23.21 -20.30 -16.93
CA ASP A 541 23.76 -19.59 -15.76
C ASP A 541 23.58 -18.06 -15.86
N LEU A 542 22.41 -17.54 -15.52
CA LEU A 542 22.21 -16.09 -15.36
C LEU A 542 21.46 -15.79 -14.06
N GLN A 543 22.23 -15.39 -13.04
CA GLN A 543 21.77 -14.58 -11.92
C GLN A 543 21.43 -13.16 -12.38
N TRP A 544 20.71 -12.46 -11.51
CA TRP A 544 20.05 -11.19 -11.70
C TRP A 544 20.98 -10.03 -12.13
N GLY A 545 20.40 -9.05 -12.83
CA GLY A 545 20.97 -7.69 -12.93
C GLY A 545 21.75 -7.37 -14.22
N ARG A 546 21.36 -6.25 -14.84
CA ARG A 546 22.09 -5.47 -15.87
C ARG A 546 22.24 -6.12 -17.27
N PHE A 547 21.48 -5.58 -18.24
CA PHE A 547 21.83 -5.69 -19.66
C PHE A 547 22.50 -4.38 -20.11
N TYR A 548 23.81 -4.40 -20.32
CA TYR A 548 24.47 -3.50 -21.26
C TYR A 548 24.82 -4.32 -22.50
N CYS A 549 24.25 -3.97 -23.65
CA CYS A 549 24.68 -4.53 -24.92
C CYS A 549 25.85 -3.70 -25.43
N ASP A 550 27.07 -4.18 -25.21
CA ASP A 550 28.27 -3.65 -25.87
C ASP A 550 28.39 -4.30 -27.26
N CYS A 551 27.57 -3.83 -28.19
CA CYS A 551 27.75 -4.17 -29.59
C CYS A 551 28.84 -3.26 -30.17
N ASN A 552 30.04 -3.85 -30.23
CA ASN A 552 31.30 -3.29 -30.73
C ASN A 552 31.24 -2.90 -32.23
N ALA A 553 30.37 -1.96 -32.59
CA ALA A 553 30.27 -1.30 -33.88
C ALA A 553 30.47 0.19 -33.63
N GLY A 554 31.71 0.65 -33.81
CA GLY A 554 32.21 1.98 -33.47
C GLY A 554 31.46 3.17 -34.08
N THR A 555 30.30 3.47 -33.52
CA THR A 555 29.56 4.72 -33.69
C THR A 555 28.91 5.05 -32.35
N MET A 556 29.38 6.12 -31.71
CA MET A 556 28.76 6.65 -30.49
C MET A 556 27.30 7.00 -30.77
N LEU A 557 26.37 6.40 -30.03
CA LEU A 557 25.04 6.94 -29.89
C LEU A 557 25.11 8.13 -28.90
N PRO A 558 24.44 9.26 -29.20
CA PRO A 558 24.37 10.38 -28.28
C PRO A 558 23.63 9.98 -27.00
N THR A 559 24.09 10.54 -25.89
CA THR A 559 23.66 10.40 -24.50
C THR A 559 22.13 10.41 -24.26
N PRO A 560 21.65 9.81 -23.14
CA PRO A 560 20.23 9.66 -22.85
C PRO A 560 19.58 11.02 -22.51
N GLN A 561 18.95 11.65 -23.49
CA GLN A 561 18.16 12.87 -23.24
C GLN A 561 16.87 13.00 -24.03
N THR A 562 16.39 11.95 -24.70
CA THR A 562 15.12 12.06 -25.43
C THR A 562 14.45 10.70 -25.57
N CYS A 563 13.45 10.43 -24.72
CA CYS A 563 12.30 9.57 -25.02
C CYS A 563 11.16 9.94 -24.07
N LEU A 564 10.58 11.11 -24.35
CA LEU A 564 9.21 11.47 -24.00
C LEU A 564 8.26 10.77 -25.01
N HIS A 565 7.10 10.37 -24.51
CA HIS A 565 5.86 10.04 -25.23
C HIS A 565 5.83 8.78 -26.11
N LEU A 566 4.91 7.87 -25.76
CA LEU A 566 3.60 7.75 -26.43
C LEU A 566 2.70 6.74 -25.69
#